data_AF-A0A0D0KFN3-F1
#
_entry.id   AF-A0A0D0KFN3-F1
#
_cell.length_a   1.000
_cell.length_b   1.000
_cell.length_c   1.000
_cell.angle_alpha   90.00
_cell.angle_beta   90.00
_cell.angle_gamma   90.00
#
_symmetry.space_group_name_H-M   'P 1'
#
loop_
_entity.id
_entity.type
_entity.pdbx_description
1 polymer ?
#
loop_
_entity_poly.entity_id
_entity_poly.type
_entity_poly.pdbx_seq_one_letter_code
_entity_poly.pdbx_strand_id
1 'polypeptide(L)' 'MVEKVSAPARKNRADGIRTLRGNRKTSSATLFNVSLDEPTKNRLELASFENKVKQTVIVRAAIDEFLKKNGY' A
#
# COMPACT_ATOMS: atom_id res chain seq x y z
N MET A 1 22.03 54.28 -12.34
CA MET A 1 22.98 53.18 -12.01
C MET A 1 22.42 52.45 -10.80
N VAL A 2 22.06 51.17 -10.77
CA VAL A 2 21.97 50.06 -11.74
C VAL A 2 20.85 49.16 -11.22
N GLU A 3 19.95 48.74 -12.11
CA GLU A 3 18.87 47.79 -11.87
C GLU A 3 19.47 46.40 -11.55
N LYS A 4 19.22 45.86 -10.35
CA LYS A 4 19.60 44.48 -10.02
C LYS A 4 18.56 43.52 -10.58
N VAL A 5 18.80 43.06 -11.80
CA VAL A 5 18.04 41.95 -12.39
C VAL A 5 18.45 40.65 -11.67
N SER A 6 17.56 40.13 -10.82
CA SER A 6 17.74 38.82 -10.18
C SER A 6 17.44 37.72 -11.21
N ALA A 7 18.45 36.96 -11.58
CA ALA A 7 18.32 35.84 -12.51
C ALA A 7 17.32 34.77 -11.99
N PRO A 8 16.50 34.14 -12.85
CA PRO A 8 15.59 33.09 -12.42
C PRO A 8 16.37 31.84 -12.01
N ALA A 9 16.11 31.34 -10.80
CA ALA A 9 16.72 30.13 -10.26
C ALA A 9 16.55 28.96 -11.23
N ARG A 10 17.67 28.40 -11.71
CA ARG A 10 17.69 27.15 -12.49
C ARG A 10 17.09 26.04 -11.63
N LYS A 11 15.88 25.59 -11.95
CA LYS A 11 15.29 24.37 -11.39
C LYS A 11 16.24 23.20 -11.68
N ASN A 12 16.90 22.71 -10.64
CA ASN A 12 17.79 21.58 -10.71
C ASN A 12 16.97 20.35 -11.15
N ARG A 13 17.36 19.71 -12.26
CA ARG A 13 16.73 18.45 -12.74
C ARG A 13 16.72 17.34 -11.67
N ALA A 14 17.59 17.46 -10.66
CA ALA A 14 17.62 16.58 -9.49
C ALA A 14 16.30 16.61 -8.67
N ASP A 15 15.60 17.74 -8.63
CA ASP A 15 14.32 17.87 -7.92
C ASP A 15 13.20 17.07 -8.58
N GLY A 16 13.23 16.95 -9.92
CA GLY A 16 12.30 16.12 -10.68
C GLY A 16 12.48 14.62 -10.39
N ILE A 17 13.73 14.16 -10.28
CA ILE A 17 14.01 12.75 -9.94
C ILE A 17 13.62 12.45 -8.49
N ARG A 18 13.81 13.39 -7.56
CA ARG A 18 13.43 13.25 -6.15
C ARG A 18 11.91 13.19 -5.96
N THR A 19 11.15 14.00 -6.70
CA THR A 19 9.67 13.93 -6.72
C THR A 19 9.14 12.65 -7.37
N LEU A 20 9.76 12.17 -8.44
CA LEU A 20 9.41 10.88 -9.07
C LEU A 20 9.74 9.66 -8.19
N ARG A 21 10.72 9.76 -7.29
CA ARG A 21 11.04 8.72 -6.29
C ARG A 21 10.03 8.67 -5.15
N GLY A 22 9.48 9.81 -4.72
CA GLY A 22 8.43 9.88 -3.69
C GLY A 22 7.09 9.28 -4.14
N ASN A 23 6.78 9.39 -5.44
CA ASN A 23 5.56 8.81 -6.02
C ASN A 23 5.70 7.29 -6.31
N ARG A 24 6.91 6.75 -6.19
CA ARG A 24 7.17 5.31 -6.11
C ARG A 24 7.15 4.87 -4.65
N LYS A 25 6.09 5.22 -3.92
CA LYS A 25 5.56 4.27 -2.94
C LYS A 25 5.09 3.07 -3.76
N THR A 26 6.04 2.21 -4.12
CA THR A 26 5.73 0.79 -4.18
C THR A 26 4.99 0.54 -2.87
N SER A 27 3.69 0.29 -2.96
CA SER A 27 2.93 -0.23 -1.85
C SER A 27 3.60 -1.56 -1.56
N SER A 28 4.69 -1.53 -0.79
CA SER A 28 5.44 -2.71 -0.42
C SER A 28 4.42 -3.55 0.29
N ALA A 29 3.94 -4.59 -0.38
CA ALA A 29 3.01 -5.50 0.22
C ALA A 29 3.78 -6.14 1.37
N THR A 30 3.54 -5.64 2.58
CA THR A 30 4.15 -6.18 3.78
C THR A 30 3.59 -7.58 3.94
N LEU A 31 4.45 -8.57 3.74
CA LEU A 31 4.08 -9.96 3.95
C LEU A 31 4.06 -10.22 5.45
N PHE A 32 2.93 -10.70 5.94
CA PHE A 32 2.74 -11.12 7.32
C PHE A 32 2.36 -12.59 7.33
N ASN A 33 3.11 -13.40 8.09
CA ASN A 33 2.86 -14.82 8.24
C ASN A 33 2.08 -15.05 9.53
N VAL A 34 0.98 -15.81 9.45
CA VAL A 34 0.13 -16.19 10.58
C VAL A 34 -0.06 -17.68 10.56
N SER A 35 0.15 -18.33 11.69
CA SER A 35 -0.26 -19.72 11.89
C SER A 35 -1.77 -19.76 12.10
N LEU A 36 -2.47 -20.50 11.25
CA LEU A 36 -3.91 -20.75 11.40
C LEU A 36 -4.10 -22.15 11.98
N ASP A 37 -5.07 -22.28 12.87
CA ASP A 37 -5.60 -23.58 13.28
C ASP A 37 -6.28 -24.29 12.09
N GLU A 38 -6.27 -25.62 12.12
CA GLU A 38 -6.84 -26.45 11.07
C GLU A 38 -8.32 -26.15 10.74
N PRO A 39 -9.23 -25.94 11.72
CA PRO A 39 -10.61 -25.59 11.39
C PRO A 39 -10.73 -24.23 10.70
N THR A 40 -9.95 -23.23 11.10
CA THR A 40 -9.94 -21.90 10.44
C THR A 40 -9.39 -21.99 9.02
N LYS A 41 -8.33 -22.78 8.80
CA LYS A 41 -7.81 -23.05 7.46
C LYS A 41 -8.87 -23.67 6.55
N ASN A 42 -9.58 -24.69 7.02
CA ASN A 42 -10.62 -25.37 6.23
C ASN A 42 -11.78 -24.43 5.86
N ARG A 43 -12.18 -23.56 6.80
CA ARG A 43 -13.21 -22.53 6.53
C ARG A 43 -12.74 -21.52 5.48
N LEU A 44 -11.47 -21.11 5.54
CA LEU A 44 -10.89 -20.18 4.58
C LEU A 44 -10.78 -20.80 3.18
N GLU A 45 -10.42 -22.09 3.10
CA GLU A 45 -10.40 -22.85 1.85
C GLU A 45 -11.79 -22.97 1.23
N LEU A 46 -12.80 -23.34 2.03
CA LEU A 46 -14.19 -23.43 1.59
C LEU A 46 -14.71 -22.08 1.08
N ALA A 47 -14.51 -21.01 1.84
CA ALA A 47 -14.94 -19.67 1.44
C ALA A 47 -14.25 -19.19 0.16
N SER A 48 -12.98 -19.54 -0.03
CA SER A 48 -12.24 -19.25 -1.25
C SER A 48 -12.80 -20.00 -2.46
N PHE A 49 -13.14 -21.28 -2.27
CA PHE A 49 -13.70 -22.13 -3.32
C PHE A 49 -15.11 -21.68 -3.74
N GLU A 50 -16.02 -21.48 -2.78
CA GLU A 50 -17.41 -21.10 -3.05
C GLU A 50 -17.54 -19.73 -3.73
N ASN A 51 -16.76 -18.75 -3.26
CA ASN A 51 -16.81 -17.38 -3.78
C ASN A 51 -15.91 -17.17 -5.00
N LYS A 52 -15.11 -18.19 -5.39
CA LYS A 52 -14.11 -18.11 -6.47
C LYS A 52 -13.13 -16.94 -6.32
N VAL A 53 -12.79 -16.60 -5.09
CA VAL A 53 -11.84 -15.52 -4.76
C VAL A 53 -10.61 -16.09 -4.06
N LYS A 54 -9.46 -15.46 -4.25
CA LYS A 54 -8.22 -15.89 -3.57
C LYS A 54 -8.34 -15.69 -2.06
N GLN A 55 -7.82 -16.64 -1.27
CA GLN A 55 -7.77 -16.54 0.19
C GLN A 55 -7.16 -15.22 0.67
N THR A 56 -6.13 -14.71 -0.01
CA THR A 56 -5.49 -13.41 0.31
C THR A 56 -6.45 -12.23 0.23
N VAL A 57 -7.44 -12.26 -0.66
CA VAL A 57 -8.46 -11.22 -0.79
C VAL A 57 -9.43 -11.30 0.38
N ILE A 58 -9.83 -12.51 0.77
CA ILE A 58 -10.70 -12.75 1.94
C ILE A 58 -10.03 -12.24 3.21
N VAL A 59 -8.78 -12.64 3.45
CA VAL A 59 -8.01 -12.22 4.64
C VAL A 59 -7.84 -10.71 4.67
N ARG A 60 -7.53 -10.08 3.52
CA ARG A 60 -7.42 -8.63 3.45
C ARG A 60 -8.74 -7.94 3.80
N ALA A 61 -9.86 -8.43 3.29
CA ALA A 61 -11.18 -7.87 3.58
C ALA A 61 -11.54 -8.05 5.06
N ALA A 62 -11.28 -9.22 5.63
CA ALA A 62 -11.53 -9.51 7.04
C ALA A 62 -10.70 -8.61 7.98
N ILE A 63 -9.41 -8.39 7.66
CA ILE A 63 -8.55 -7.48 8.43
C ILE A 63 -9.06 -6.04 8.30
N ASP A 64 -9.37 -5.58 7.09
CA ASP A 64 -9.87 -4.22 6.85
C ASP A 64 -11.19 -3.96 7.58
N GLU A 65 -12.12 -4.92 7.57
CA GLU A 65 -13.36 -4.87 8.34
C GLU A 65 -13.10 -4.80 9.84
N PHE A 66 -12.20 -5.63 10.36
CA PHE A 66 -11.83 -5.61 11.77
C PHE A 66 -11.21 -4.26 12.18
N LEU A 67 -10.29 -3.71 11.39
CA LEU A 67 -9.65 -2.42 11.69
C LEU A 67 -10.68 -1.28 11.69
N LYS A 68 -11.49 -1.19 10.63
CA LYS A 68 -12.54 -0.17 10.51
C LYS A 68 -13.54 -0.22 11.64
N LYS A 69 -13.99 -1.43 12.03
CA LYS A 69 -14.96 -1.61 13.11
C LYS A 69 -14.43 -1.15 14.47
N ASN A 70 -13.13 -1.25 14.68
CA ASN A 70 -12.47 -0.84 15.93
C ASN A 70 -11.88 0.58 15.87
N GLY A 71 -12.05 1.30 14.76
CA GLY A 71 -11.59 2.68 14.61
C GLY A 71 -10.08 2.82 14.43
N TYR A 72 -9.39 1.76 13.97
CA TYR A 72 -7.98 1.81 13.58
C TYR A 72 -7.80 2.29 12.14
#